data_AF-A0A7S3C7U3-F1
#
_entry.id   AF-A0A7S3C7U3-F1
#
_cell.length_a   1.000
_cell.length_b   1.000
_cell.length_c   1.000
_cell.angle_alpha   90.00
_cell.angle_beta   90.00
_cell.angle_gamma   90.00
#
_symmetry.space_group_name_H-M   'P 1'
#
loop_
_entity.id
_entity.type
_entity.pdbx_description
1 polymer ?
#
loop_
_entity_poly.entity_id
_entity_poly.type
_entity_poly.pdbx_seq_one_letter_code
_entity_poly.pdbx_strand_id
1 'polypeptide(L)'
;MSGLAFQGLKRGLAVVVAEGRAVAPLASWRAPFASASDSFTDKFNKKEAAEERLYFNKEDEKLLRGLLGKMKAQAETSDKFHSEKEKQALMDIVGRYDMDNKDVERLLDWRHSHDF
;
A
#
# COMPACT_ATOMS: atom_id res chain seq x y z
N MET A 1 13.40 -12.71 -36.35
CA MET A 1 13.02 -14.14 -36.39
C MET A 1 13.38 -14.71 -35.03
N SER A 2 12.43 -14.70 -34.09
CA SER A 2 11.66 -15.89 -33.65
C SER A 2 12.51 -16.77 -32.73
N GLY A 3 12.14 -17.12 -31.49
CA GLY A 3 10.88 -16.94 -30.79
C GLY A 3 11.01 -17.35 -29.32
N LEU A 4 9.97 -16.98 -28.56
CA LEU A 4 9.68 -17.39 -27.19
C LEU A 4 9.50 -18.91 -27.08
N ALA A 5 9.93 -19.51 -25.96
CA ALA A 5 9.29 -20.69 -25.41
C ALA A 5 9.55 -20.80 -23.89
N PHE A 6 8.53 -20.40 -23.12
CA PHE A 6 8.31 -20.91 -21.77
C PHE A 6 8.04 -22.43 -21.85
N GLN A 7 8.82 -23.22 -21.13
CA GLN A 7 8.43 -24.52 -20.60
C GLN A 7 8.98 -24.54 -19.16
N GLY A 8 8.21 -24.84 -18.12
CA GLY A 8 7.28 -25.96 -18.03
C GLY A 8 7.66 -26.68 -16.74
N LEU A 9 7.00 -26.26 -15.67
CA LEU A 9 6.88 -26.84 -14.34
C LEU A 9 6.95 -28.39 -14.34
N LYS A 10 7.74 -28.98 -13.44
CA LYS A 10 7.46 -30.24 -12.67
C LYS A 10 8.74 -30.89 -12.14
N ARG A 11 9.15 -30.59 -10.91
CA ARG A 11 9.89 -31.49 -9.99
C ARG A 11 9.58 -30.97 -8.58
N GLY A 12 8.63 -31.55 -7.84
CA GLY A 12 8.76 -32.85 -7.21
C GLY A 12 9.00 -32.59 -5.71
N LEU A 13 7.91 -32.47 -4.95
CA LEU A 13 7.91 -32.36 -3.49
C LEU A 13 8.58 -33.63 -2.92
N ALA A 14 9.75 -33.51 -2.32
CA ALA A 14 10.34 -34.58 -1.52
C ALA A 14 10.05 -34.28 -0.05
N VAL A 15 8.97 -34.86 0.46
CA VAL A 15 8.73 -35.00 1.90
C VAL A 15 9.69 -36.08 2.41
N VAL A 16 10.69 -35.69 3.18
CA VAL A 16 11.47 -36.65 3.98
C VAL A 16 10.74 -36.81 5.32
N VAL A 17 10.06 -37.95 5.45
CA VAL A 17 9.55 -38.47 6.72
C VAL A 17 10.76 -38.96 7.52
N ALA A 18 11.12 -38.25 8.59
CA ALA A 18 12.03 -38.74 9.61
C ALA A 18 11.21 -39.27 10.78
N GLU A 19 10.90 -40.56 10.75
CA GLU A 19 10.34 -41.28 11.89
C GLU A 19 11.52 -41.79 12.73
N GLY A 20 11.76 -41.13 13.86
CA GLY A 20 12.86 -41.43 14.78
C GLY A 20 12.40 -41.19 16.21
N ARG A 21 11.69 -42.18 16.75
CA ARG A 21 11.05 -42.19 18.06
C ARG A 21 12.14 -42.36 19.14
N ALA A 22 12.43 -41.32 19.91
CA ALA A 22 13.19 -41.41 21.15
C ALA A 22 12.28 -40.99 22.31
N VAL A 23 11.92 -41.98 23.14
CA VAL A 23 11.13 -41.80 24.36
C VAL A 23 12.09 -41.89 25.53
N ALA A 24 12.18 -40.83 26.32
CA ALA A 24 12.61 -40.91 27.72
C ALA A 24 12.07 -39.69 28.48
N PRO A 25 11.06 -39.85 29.36
CA PRO A 25 10.73 -38.85 30.37
C PRO A 25 11.47 -39.22 31.66
N LEU A 26 12.37 -38.36 32.13
CA LEU A 26 12.78 -38.41 33.53
C LEU A 26 12.89 -37.00 34.08
N ALA A 27 12.03 -36.75 35.05
CA ALA A 27 11.85 -35.49 35.74
C ALA A 27 13.17 -34.95 36.32
N SER A 28 13.55 -33.73 35.90
CA SER A 28 14.48 -32.89 36.66
C SER A 28 13.67 -31.86 37.43
N TRP A 29 13.87 -31.85 38.74
CA TRP A 29 13.12 -31.12 39.75
C TRP A 29 12.91 -29.64 39.42
N ARG A 30 11.64 -29.25 39.37
CA ARG A 30 11.19 -27.87 39.34
C ARG A 30 11.57 -27.22 40.67
N ALA A 31 12.53 -26.30 40.67
CA ALA A 31 12.88 -25.52 41.85
C ALA A 31 11.67 -24.64 42.28
N PRO A 32 11.31 -24.57 43.58
CA PRO A 32 10.14 -23.81 44.02
C PRO A 32 10.43 -22.33 44.30
N PHE A 33 11.61 -21.80 43.96
CA PHE A 33 11.87 -20.37 44.06
C PHE A 33 11.60 -19.71 42.70
N ALA A 34 10.32 -19.44 42.42
CA ALA A 34 9.98 -18.38 41.50
C ALA A 34 10.50 -17.07 42.10
N SER A 35 11.61 -16.55 41.58
CA SER A 35 12.13 -15.24 41.96
C SER A 35 11.14 -14.17 41.46
N ALA A 36 10.19 -13.81 42.32
CA ALA A 36 9.33 -12.66 42.14
C ALA A 36 10.15 -11.37 42.34
N SER A 37 10.96 -11.01 41.35
CA SER A 37 11.65 -9.71 41.31
C SER A 37 11.58 -9.01 39.93
N ASP A 38 10.94 -9.62 38.93
CA ASP A 38 10.84 -9.03 37.57
C ASP A 38 9.63 -8.10 37.34
N SER A 39 8.78 -7.89 38.34
CA SER A 39 7.55 -7.11 38.17
C SER A 39 7.73 -5.59 38.04
N PHE A 40 8.91 -5.05 38.40
CA PHE A 40 9.20 -3.62 38.24
C PHE A 40 9.91 -3.34 36.91
N THR A 41 10.92 -4.13 36.55
CA THR A 41 11.67 -4.06 35.28
C THR A 41 10.74 -4.29 34.07
N ASP A 42 9.84 -5.28 34.15
CA ASP A 42 8.87 -5.58 33.10
C ASP A 42 7.81 -4.46 32.93
N LYS A 43 7.45 -3.75 34.00
CA LYS A 43 6.53 -2.59 33.93
C LYS A 43 7.19 -1.36 33.29
N PHE A 44 8.46 -1.12 33.60
CA PHE A 44 9.24 -0.04 32.97
C PHE A 44 9.49 -0.34 31.47
N ASN A 45 9.89 -1.55 31.12
CA ASN A 45 10.03 -1.97 29.73
C ASN A 45 8.71 -1.88 28.95
N LYS A 46 7.58 -2.25 29.57
CA LYS A 46 6.26 -2.08 28.95
C LYS A 46 5.85 -0.62 28.77
N LYS A 47 6.24 0.25 29.69
CA LYS A 47 5.99 1.69 29.61
C LYS A 47 6.82 2.32 28.48
N GLU A 48 8.10 1.99 28.39
CA GLU A 48 8.99 2.42 27.33
C GLU A 48 8.49 1.95 25.95
N ALA A 49 8.16 0.66 25.81
CA ALA A 49 7.61 0.13 24.57
C ALA A 49 6.24 0.74 24.18
N ALA A 50 5.44 1.16 25.17
CA ALA A 50 4.19 1.87 24.91
C ALA A 50 4.43 3.30 24.44
N GLU A 51 5.40 4.00 25.03
CA GLU A 51 5.79 5.36 24.64
C GLU A 51 6.40 5.38 23.23
N GLU A 52 7.26 4.41 22.90
CA GLU A 52 7.81 4.24 21.55
C GLU A 52 6.71 3.99 20.51
N ARG A 53 5.75 3.11 20.80
CA ARG A 53 4.61 2.84 19.89
C ARG A 53 3.76 4.09 19.65
N LEU A 54 3.52 4.90 20.68
CA LEU A 54 2.78 6.15 20.54
C LEU A 54 3.55 7.18 19.71
N TYR A 55 4.88 7.23 19.83
CA TYR A 55 5.72 8.11 19.02
C TYR A 55 5.73 7.67 17.55
N PHE A 56 5.97 6.39 17.28
CA PHE A 56 5.96 5.85 15.91
C PHE A 56 4.61 6.01 15.23
N ASN A 57 3.50 5.77 15.94
CA ASN A 57 2.17 5.97 15.37
C ASN A 57 1.92 7.43 14.96
N LYS A 58 2.41 8.41 15.74
CA LYS A 58 2.26 9.84 15.40
C LYS A 58 3.08 10.24 14.18
N GLU A 59 4.32 9.76 14.09
CA GLU A 59 5.17 10.02 12.92
C GLU A 59 4.65 9.31 11.68
N ASP A 60 4.12 8.09 11.82
CA ASP A 60 3.51 7.36 10.70
C ASP A 60 2.22 8.05 10.22
N GLU A 61 1.39 8.56 11.14
CA GLU A 61 0.23 9.37 10.76
C GLU A 61 0.64 10.63 9.96
N LYS A 62 1.71 11.30 10.37
CA LYS A 62 2.25 12.47 9.67
C LYS A 62 2.80 12.10 8.29
N LEU A 63 3.48 10.97 8.17
CA LEU A 63 3.96 10.43 6.89
C LEU A 63 2.81 10.08 5.95
N LEU A 64 1.78 9.39 6.45
CA LEU A 64 0.58 9.04 5.69
C LEU A 64 -0.18 10.29 5.23
N ARG A 65 -0.33 11.30 6.09
CA ARG A 65 -0.90 12.60 5.70
C ARG A 65 -0.09 13.27 4.59
N GLY A 66 1.23 13.23 4.69
CA GLY A 66 2.13 13.73 3.66
C GLY A 66 2.00 12.97 2.33
N LEU A 67 1.88 11.64 2.38
CA LEU A 67 1.70 10.79 1.20
C LEU A 67 0.36 11.07 0.52
N LEU A 68 -0.73 11.13 1.29
CA LEU A 68 -2.05 11.46 0.77
C LEU A 68 -2.08 12.87 0.18
N GLY A 69 -1.40 13.83 0.80
CA GLY A 69 -1.23 15.18 0.24
C GLY A 69 -0.52 15.17 -1.11
N LYS A 70 0.57 14.41 -1.25
CA LYS A 70 1.29 14.25 -2.52
C LYS A 70 0.44 13.56 -3.59
N MET A 71 -0.28 12.51 -3.23
CA MET A 71 -1.14 11.77 -4.17
C MET A 71 -2.30 12.64 -4.66
N LYS A 72 -2.90 13.43 -3.76
CA LYS A 72 -3.91 14.44 -4.13
C LYS A 72 -3.34 15.49 -5.07
N ALA A 73 -2.17 16.06 -4.76
CA ALA A 73 -1.52 17.04 -5.62
C ALA A 73 -1.17 16.47 -7.02
N GLN A 74 -0.75 15.21 -7.08
CA GLN A 74 -0.52 14.50 -8.35
C GLN A 74 -1.81 14.30 -9.14
N ALA A 75 -2.91 13.92 -8.48
CA ALA A 75 -4.21 13.77 -9.13
C ALA A 75 -4.72 15.12 -9.67
N GLU A 76 -4.69 16.19 -8.86
CA GLU A 76 -5.16 17.52 -9.27
C GLU A 76 -4.32 18.13 -10.39
N THR A 77 -3.01 17.87 -10.43
CA THR A 77 -2.15 18.34 -11.53
C THR A 77 -2.40 17.54 -12.81
N SER A 78 -2.49 16.20 -12.71
CA SER A 78 -2.80 15.34 -13.86
C SER A 78 -4.13 15.71 -14.53
N ASP A 79 -5.16 16.01 -13.73
CA ASP A 79 -6.50 16.33 -14.22
C ASP A 79 -6.55 17.69 -14.95
N LYS A 80 -5.83 18.70 -14.43
CA LYS A 80 -5.68 20.01 -15.10
C LYS A 80 -4.98 19.90 -16.45
N PHE A 81 -3.89 19.15 -16.53
CA PHE A 81 -3.20 18.95 -17.81
C PHE A 81 -4.05 18.16 -18.82
N HIS A 82 -4.91 17.25 -18.36
CA HIS A 82 -5.82 16.54 -19.24
C HIS A 82 -6.93 17.44 -19.77
N SER A 83 -7.63 18.16 -18.89
CA SER A 83 -8.72 19.07 -19.28
C SER A 83 -8.28 20.18 -20.24
N GLU A 84 -7.08 20.75 -20.06
CA GLU A 84 -6.53 21.76 -20.98
C GLU A 84 -6.21 21.17 -22.37
N LYS A 85 -5.64 19.98 -22.43
CA LYS A 85 -5.37 19.28 -23.69
C LYS A 85 -6.66 18.94 -24.43
N GLU A 86 -7.68 18.51 -23.70
CA GLU A 86 -8.99 18.22 -24.28
C GLU A 86 -9.66 19.48 -24.81
N LYS A 87 -9.61 20.59 -24.06
CA LYS A 87 -10.11 21.89 -24.53
C LYS A 87 -9.36 22.34 -25.78
N GLN A 88 -8.03 22.20 -25.83
CA GLN A 88 -7.25 22.55 -27.02
C GLN A 88 -7.59 21.66 -28.22
N ALA A 89 -7.72 20.35 -28.05
CA ALA A 89 -8.11 19.43 -29.11
C ALA A 89 -9.52 19.75 -29.63
N LEU A 90 -10.44 20.15 -28.73
CA LEU A 90 -11.77 20.58 -29.13
C LEU A 90 -11.71 21.90 -29.91
N MET A 91 -10.89 22.86 -29.49
CA MET A 91 -10.66 24.12 -30.20
C MET A 91 -10.04 23.91 -31.59
N ASP A 92 -9.15 22.93 -31.77
CA ASP A 92 -8.57 22.62 -33.08
C ASP A 92 -9.63 22.10 -34.07
N ILE A 93 -10.66 21.41 -33.57
CA ILE A 93 -11.78 20.89 -34.39
C ILE A 93 -12.81 21.99 -34.64
N VAL A 94 -13.22 22.65 -33.56
CA VAL A 94 -14.35 23.58 -33.50
C VAL A 94 -13.97 24.99 -33.92
N GLY A 95 -12.69 25.37 -33.84
CA GLY A 95 -12.19 26.69 -34.22
C GLY A 95 -12.42 27.06 -35.69
N ARG A 96 -12.81 26.08 -36.52
CA ARG A 96 -13.26 26.31 -37.91
C ARG A 96 -14.70 26.78 -38.03
N TYR A 97 -15.49 26.68 -36.96
CA TYR A 97 -16.94 26.89 -36.95
C TYR A 97 -17.40 28.12 -36.13
N ASP A 98 -16.47 28.99 -35.73
CA ASP A 98 -16.74 30.25 -34.99
C ASP A 98 -17.74 30.07 -33.83
N MET A 99 -17.49 29.10 -32.95
CA MET A 99 -18.36 28.84 -31.79
C MET A 99 -18.01 29.71 -30.58
N ASP A 100 -19.01 30.01 -29.76
CA ASP A 100 -18.82 30.68 -28.47
C ASP A 100 -18.13 29.75 -27.46
N ASN A 101 -17.29 30.33 -26.59
CA ASN A 101 -16.57 29.59 -25.55
C ASN A 101 -17.53 28.85 -24.60
N LYS A 102 -18.75 29.38 -24.41
CA LYS A 102 -19.78 28.74 -23.58
C LYS A 102 -20.27 27.43 -24.16
N ASP A 103 -20.36 27.32 -25.47
CA ASP A 103 -20.81 26.09 -26.14
C ASP A 103 -19.70 25.04 -26.18
N VAL A 104 -18.43 25.47 -26.26
CA VAL A 104 -17.26 24.60 -26.08
C VAL A 104 -17.26 24.00 -24.66
N GLU A 105 -17.52 24.79 -23.62
CA GLU A 105 -17.61 24.29 -22.25
C GLU A 105 -18.75 23.28 -22.07
N ARG A 106 -19.93 23.56 -22.63
CA ARG A 106 -21.06 22.61 -22.62
C ARG A 106 -20.76 21.30 -23.34
N LEU A 107 -19.99 21.34 -24.44
CA LEU A 107 -19.56 20.14 -25.15
C LEU A 107 -18.55 19.33 -24.34
N LEU A 108 -17.65 20.01 -23.63
CA LEU A 108 -16.70 19.37 -22.72
C LEU A 108 -17.45 18.68 -21.57
N ASP A 109 -18.40 19.39 -20.94
CA ASP A 109 -19.26 18.86 -19.88
C ASP A 109 -20.11 17.68 -20.37
N TRP A 110 -20.68 17.79 -21.58
CA TRP A 110 -21.44 16.70 -22.18
C TRP A 110 -20.57 15.44 -22.36
N ARG A 111 -19.34 15.59 -22.87
CA ARG A 111 -18.41 14.47 -23.03
C ARG A 111 -18.05 13.83 -21.69
N HIS A 112 -17.72 14.64 -20.68
CA HIS A 112 -17.39 14.15 -19.34
C HIS A 112 -18.58 13.48 -18.65
N SER A 113 -19.83 13.85 -18.99
CA SER A 113 -21.04 13.25 -18.44
C SER A 113 -21.45 11.91 -19.08
N HIS A 114 -20.93 11.57 -20.26
CA HIS A 114 -21.33 10.37 -21.02
C HIS A 114 -20.27 9.26 -21.03
N ASP A 115 -19.01 9.59 -20.77
CA ASP A 115 -17.90 8.63 -20.75
C ASP A 115 -17.61 8.04 -19.34
N PHE A 116 -18.42 8.36 -18.32
CA PHE A 116 -18.33 7.83 -16.95
C PHE A 116 -19.63 7.18 -16.46
#